data_AF-A0AAU8K0D8-F1
#
_entry.id   AF-A0AAU8K0D8-F1
#
_cell.length_a   1.000
_cell.length_b   1.000
_cell.length_c   1.000
_cell.angle_alpha   90.00
_cell.angle_beta   90.00
_cell.angle_gamma   90.00
#
_symmetry.space_group_name_H-M   'P 1'
#
loop_
_entity.id
_entity.type
_entity.pdbx_description
1 polymer ?
#
loop_
_entity_poly.entity_id
_entity_poly.type
_entity_poly.pdbx_seq_one_letter_code
_entity_poly.pdbx_strand_id
1 'polypeptide(L)' 'MPVIHITAWKQSDEAAKELIEEITATTHKVLGLPLDKITVYLTEVPADRWGEAGALGSDPDFAELSRRR' A
#
# COMPACT_ATOMS: atom_id res chain seq x y z
N MET A 1 7.85 -11.28 15.29
CA MET A 1 7.75 -11.52 13.84
C MET A 1 6.66 -10.60 13.31
N PRO A 2 7.00 -9.35 12.95
CA PRO A 2 6.03 -8.41 12.41
C PRO A 2 5.56 -8.87 11.03
N VAL A 3 4.25 -8.68 10.80
CA VAL A 3 3.63 -8.83 9.49
C VAL A 3 3.10 -7.47 9.09
N ILE A 4 3.55 -6.97 7.95
CA ILE A 4 3.19 -5.67 7.42
C ILE A 4 2.40 -5.91 6.14
N HIS A 5 1.14 -5.51 6.16
CA HIS A 5 0.25 -5.59 5.03
C HIS A 5 0.02 -4.20 4.48
N ILE A 6 0.35 -4.00 3.20
CA ILE A 6 -0.02 -2.79 2.47
C ILE A 6 -1.23 -3.13 1.60
N THR A 7 -2.27 -2.30 1.65
CA THR A 7 -3.33 -2.31 0.65
C THR A 7 -3.30 -0.99 -0.10
N ALA A 8 -3.19 -1.05 -1.43
CA ALA A 8 -3.08 0.13 -2.28
C ALA A 8 -3.74 -0.12 -3.64
N TRP A 9 -3.80 0.91 -4.48
CA TRP A 9 -4.06 0.71 -5.89
C TRP A 9 -2.92 -0.03 -6.57
N LYS A 10 -3.20 -0.55 -7.76
CA LYS A 10 -2.19 -1.18 -8.61
C LYS A 10 -1.02 -0.22 -8.87
N GLN A 11 0.18 -0.68 -8.59
CA GLN A 11 1.46 -0.01 -8.83
C GLN A 11 2.16 -0.66 -10.03
N SER A 12 3.31 -0.12 -10.43
CA SER A 12 4.23 -0.86 -11.30
C SER A 12 4.98 -1.91 -10.48
N ASP A 13 5.47 -2.95 -11.16
CA ASP A 13 6.24 -4.02 -10.51
C ASP A 13 7.50 -3.48 -9.84
N GLU A 14 8.14 -2.46 -10.43
CA GLU A 14 9.32 -1.80 -9.87
C GLU A 14 9.00 -1.06 -8.57
N ALA A 15 7.90 -0.29 -8.56
CA ALA A 15 7.47 0.45 -7.38
C ALA A 15 7.02 -0.48 -6.25
N ALA A 16 6.30 -1.56 -6.58
CA ALA A 16 5.91 -2.59 -5.61
C ALA A 16 7.13 -3.27 -4.97
N LYS A 17 8.15 -3.58 -5.78
CA LYS A 17 9.42 -4.14 -5.31
C LYS A 17 10.15 -3.17 -4.37
N GLU A 18 10.37 -1.93 -4.81
CA GLU A 18 11.06 -0.91 -4.03
C GLU A 18 10.36 -0.66 -2.68
N LEU A 19 9.01 -0.58 -2.70
CA LEU A 19 8.22 -0.41 -1.48
C LEU A 19 8.44 -1.55 -0.47
N ILE A 20 8.46 -2.80 -0.93
CA ILE A 20 8.68 -3.97 -0.07
C ILE A 20 10.10 -3.94 0.52
N GLU A 21 11.10 -3.60 -0.28
CA GLU A 21 12.50 -3.50 0.15
C GLU A 21 12.68 -2.43 1.23
N GLU A 22 12.17 -1.23 1.01
CA GLU A 22 12.32 -0.08 1.92
C GLU A 22 11.55 -0.25 3.23
N ILE A 23 10.34 -0.83 3.19
CA ILE A 23 9.58 -1.15 4.41
C ILE A 23 10.32 -2.20 5.23
N THR A 24 10.87 -3.23 4.57
CA THR A 24 11.66 -4.27 5.24
C THR A 24 12.90 -3.70 5.89
N ALA A 25 13.67 -2.88 5.16
CA ALA A 25 14.88 -2.23 5.65
C ALA A 25 14.60 -1.30 6.83
N THR A 26 13.53 -0.50 6.75
CA THR A 26 13.10 0.38 7.84
C THR A 26 12.69 -0.40 9.07
N THR A 27 11.92 -1.48 8.90
CA THR A 27 11.48 -2.34 10.00
C THR A 27 12.67 -3.00 10.70
N HIS A 28 13.64 -3.51 9.93
CA HIS A 28 14.90 -4.04 10.45
C HIS A 28 15.67 -2.99 11.24
N LYS A 29 15.87 -1.80 10.66
CA LYS A 29 16.61 -0.69 11.27
C LYS A 29 16.00 -0.21 12.58
N VAL A 30 14.68 -0.06 12.64
CA VAL A 30 13.99 0.52 13.80
C VAL A 30 13.80 -0.49 14.92
N LEU A 31 13.48 -1.75 14.57
CA LEU A 31 13.14 -2.79 15.55
C LEU A 31 14.31 -3.73 15.89
N GLY A 32 15.43 -3.69 15.15
CA GLY A 32 16.59 -4.55 15.36
C GLY A 32 16.33 -6.04 15.06
N LEU A 33 15.29 -6.35 14.29
CA LEU A 33 14.86 -7.72 14.00
C LEU A 33 15.60 -8.30 12.80
N PRO A 34 16.04 -9.57 12.82
CA PRO A 34 16.59 -10.23 11.63
C PRO A 34 15.64 -10.14 10.42
N LEU A 35 16.21 -9.97 9.21
CA LEU A 35 15.43 -9.78 7.97
C LEU A 35 14.47 -10.95 7.68
N ASP A 36 14.89 -12.18 7.98
CA ASP A 36 14.09 -13.41 7.81
C ASP A 36 12.86 -13.48 8.75
N LYS A 37 12.76 -12.56 9.72
CA LYS A 37 11.64 -12.46 10.67
C LYS A 37 10.64 -11.36 10.33
N ILE A 38 10.84 -10.66 9.21
CA ILE A 38 9.99 -9.58 8.75
C ILE A 38 9.23 -10.07 7.51
N THR A 39 7.91 -9.99 7.55
CA THR A 39 7.06 -10.34 6.41
C THR A 39 6.35 -9.08 5.92
N VAL A 40 6.50 -8.76 4.64
CA VAL A 40 5.83 -7.64 3.97
C VAL A 40 5.12 -8.17 2.74
N TYR A 41 3.87 -7.80 2.54
CA TYR A 41 3.15 -8.11 1.31
C TYR A 41 2.17 -7.00 0.93
N LEU A 42 1.94 -6.86 -0.37
CA LEU A 42 1.07 -5.87 -0.99
C LEU A 42 -0.19 -6.54 -1.53
N THR A 43 -1.35 -6.00 -1.22
CA THR A 43 -2.62 -6.32 -1.88
C THR A 43 -3.05 -5.15 -2.72
N GLU A 44 -3.06 -5.35 -4.02
CA GLU A 44 -3.47 -4.33 -4.98
C GLU A 44 -4.94 -4.46 -5.32
N VAL A 45 -5.67 -3.34 -5.19
CA VAL A 45 -7.08 -3.24 -5.53
C VAL A 45 -7.21 -2.29 -6.73
N PRO A 46 -7.81 -2.73 -7.85
CA PRO A 46 -8.09 -1.84 -8.97
C PRO A 46 -8.88 -0.60 -8.55
N ALA A 47 -8.60 0.56 -9.15
CA ALA A 47 -9.21 1.84 -8.76
C ALA A 47 -10.75 1.84 -8.94
N ASP A 48 -11.27 1.08 -9.91
CA ASP A 48 -12.70 0.87 -10.14
C ASP A 48 -13.37 -0.05 -9.11
N ARG A 49 -12.59 -0.61 -8.17
CA ARG A 49 -13.05 -1.40 -7.03
C ARG A 49 -12.63 -0.81 -5.69
N TRP A 50 -12.08 0.40 -5.69
CA TRP A 50 -11.70 1.15 -4.51
C TRP A 50 -12.62 2.35 -4.35
N GLY A 51 -13.26 2.50 -3.19
CA GLY A 51 -14.22 3.56 -2.93
C GLY A 51 -13.85 4.41 -1.73
N GLU A 52 -13.93 5.73 -1.88
CA GLU A 52 -13.77 6.70 -0.79
C GLU A 52 -14.95 7.67 -0.80
N ALA A 53 -15.60 7.87 0.35
CA ALA A 53 -16.85 8.64 0.48
C ALA A 53 -17.94 8.24 -0.55
N GLY A 54 -17.95 6.97 -0.98
CA GLY A 54 -18.88 6.45 -1.99
C GLY A 54 -18.49 6.72 -3.44
N ALA A 55 -17.38 7.41 -3.70
CA ALA A 55 -16.83 7.64 -5.03
C ALA A 55 -15.78 6.59 -5.37
N LEU A 56 -15.82 6.04 -6.58
CA LEU A 56 -14.83 5.09 -7.05
C LEU A 56 -13.54 5.81 -7.46
N GLY A 57 -12.39 5.20 -7.21
CA GLY A 57 -11.09 5.71 -7.63
C GLY A 57 -10.96 5.91 -9.15
N SER A 58 -11.79 5.22 -9.94
CA SER A 58 -11.89 5.39 -11.38
C SER A 58 -12.76 6.58 -11.83
N ASP A 59 -13.44 7.26 -10.91
CA ASP A 59 -14.26 8.44 -11.23
C ASP A 59 -13.36 9.63 -11.60
N PRO A 60 -13.59 10.32 -12.74
CA PRO A 60 -12.79 11.49 -13.13
C PRO A 60 -12.75 12.59 -12.07
N ASP A 61 -13.81 12.73 -11.28
CA ASP A 61 -13.94 13.73 -10.23
C ASP A 61 -13.56 13.18 -8.84
N PHE A 62 -12.99 11.96 -8.77
CA PHE A 62 -12.70 11.24 -7.51
C PHE A 62 -12.01 12.10 -6.45
N ALA A 63 -11.05 12.96 -6.83
CA ALA A 63 -10.33 13.82 -5.90
C ALA A 63 -11.24 14.84 -5.17
N GLU A 64 -12.28 15.34 -5.84
CA GLU A 64 -13.29 16.19 -5.24
C GLU A 64 -14.31 15.34 -4.46
N LEU A 65 -14.85 14.29 -5.09
CA LEU A 65 -15.89 13.44 -4.51
C LEU A 65 -15.47 12.78 -3.19
N SER A 66 -14.25 12.24 -3.13
CA SER A 66 -13.68 11.56 -1.95
C SER A 66 -13.48 12.47 -0.75
N ARG A 67 -13.48 13.80 -0.94
CA ARG A 67 -13.17 14.80 0.10
C ARG A 67 -14.38 15.62 0.52
N ARG A 68 -15.57 15.30 0.00
CA ARG A 68 -16.83 15.97 0.38
C ARG A 68 -17.04 15.82 1.90
N ARG A 69 -17.15 16.94 2.61
CA ARG A 69 -17.44 17.00 4.05
C ARG A 69 -18.93 17.16 4.29
#